data_AF-A0A7U3Z3U0-F1
#
_entry.id   AF-A0A7U3Z3U0-F1
#
_cell.length_a   1.000
_cell.length_b   1.000
_cell.length_c   1.000
_cell.angle_alpha   90.00
_cell.angle_beta   90.00
_cell.angle_gamma   90.00
#
_symmetry.space_group_name_H-M   'P 1'
#
loop_
_entity.id
_entity.type
_entity.pdbx_description
1 polymer ?
#
loop_
_entity_poly.entity_id
_entity_poly.type
_entity_poly.pdbx_seq_one_letter_code
_entity_poly.pdbx_strand_id
1 'polypeptide(L)'
;MNIFRLVLIAGMLFSWTAAGHAGTTGGVIHFVGSIVESPCSVDIAGSTANTQCYRNGQHYQGQQTLSHFDVSRKELPLNLGTTEMQWVDQQKKLAVMTVVYR
;
A
#
# COMPACT_ATOMS: atom_id res chain seq x y z
N MET A 1 -19.38 19.57 -72.79
CA MET A 1 -18.75 18.56 -71.91
C MET A 1 -19.84 17.61 -71.44
N ASN A 2 -19.75 16.32 -71.77
CA ASN A 2 -20.86 15.35 -71.64
C ASN A 2 -21.21 15.12 -70.16
N ILE A 3 -22.48 15.26 -69.77
CA ILE A 3 -22.98 15.15 -68.38
C ILE A 3 -22.51 13.85 -67.72
N PHE A 4 -22.40 12.77 -68.50
CA PHE A 4 -21.92 11.48 -68.03
C PHE A 4 -20.47 11.52 -67.51
N ARG A 5 -19.61 12.32 -68.14
CA ARG A 5 -18.22 12.52 -67.70
C ARG A 5 -18.16 13.33 -66.40
N LEU A 6 -19.06 14.29 -66.23
CA LEU A 6 -19.18 15.08 -65.01
C LEU A 6 -19.60 14.23 -63.80
N VAL A 7 -20.56 13.31 -64.00
CA VAL A 7 -21.02 12.38 -62.94
C VAL A 7 -19.90 11.41 -62.52
N LEU A 8 -19.12 10.90 -63.47
CA LEU A 8 -18.01 9.99 -63.17
C LEU A 8 -16.88 10.67 -62.38
N ILE A 9 -16.53 11.91 -62.75
CA ILE A 9 -15.52 12.70 -62.04
C ILE A 9 -16.00 13.03 -60.62
N ALA A 10 -17.27 13.43 -60.48
CA ALA A 10 -17.86 13.68 -59.17
C ALA A 10 -17.84 12.42 -58.29
N GLY A 11 -18.24 11.26 -58.82
CA GLY A 11 -18.25 9.98 -58.08
C GLY A 11 -16.87 9.57 -57.57
N MET A 12 -15.81 9.76 -58.37
CA MET A 12 -14.43 9.49 -57.92
C MET A 12 -13.99 10.44 -56.81
N LEU A 13 -14.36 11.72 -56.87
CA LEU A 13 -14.01 12.70 -55.84
C LEU A 13 -14.72 12.45 -54.50
N PHE A 14 -15.93 11.88 -54.52
CA PHE A 14 -16.68 11.55 -53.28
C PHE A 14 -16.32 10.19 -52.67
N SER A 15 -15.49 9.38 -53.33
CA SER A 15 -15.10 8.05 -52.82
C SER A 15 -14.13 8.09 -51.64
N TRP A 16 -13.51 9.24 -51.34
CA TRP A 16 -12.51 9.37 -50.27
C TRP A 16 -13.10 9.73 -48.89
N THR A 17 -14.37 10.14 -48.80
CA THR A 17 -14.96 10.58 -47.53
C THR A 17 -15.37 9.43 -46.59
N ALA A 18 -15.20 8.17 -47.01
CA ALA A 18 -15.65 7.00 -46.25
C ALA A 18 -14.60 6.39 -45.31
N ALA A 19 -13.38 6.91 -45.25
CA ALA A 19 -12.33 6.37 -44.38
C ALA A 19 -12.00 7.34 -43.24
N GLY A 20 -12.48 7.05 -42.02
CA GLY A 20 -11.97 7.75 -40.85
C GLY A 20 -12.81 7.79 -39.59
N HIS A 21 -13.77 6.89 -39.37
CA HIS A 21 -14.37 6.74 -38.04
C HIS A 21 -13.72 5.55 -37.32
N ALA A 22 -12.47 5.73 -36.88
CA ALA A 22 -11.92 4.88 -35.85
C ALA A 22 -12.64 5.26 -34.55
N GLY A 23 -13.74 4.57 -34.25
CA GLY A 23 -14.43 4.71 -32.97
C GLY A 23 -13.42 4.46 -31.86
N THR A 24 -12.98 5.53 -31.21
CA THR A 24 -12.11 5.41 -30.04
C THR A 24 -12.95 4.77 -28.94
N THR A 25 -12.77 3.46 -28.75
CA THR A 25 -13.30 2.76 -27.58
C THR A 25 -12.41 3.11 -26.40
N GLY A 26 -12.59 4.33 -25.88
CA GLY A 26 -12.02 4.75 -24.61
C GLY A 26 -12.80 4.12 -23.45
N GLY A 27 -12.10 3.90 -22.33
CA GLY A 27 -12.68 3.42 -21.07
C GLY A 27 -12.18 4.25 -19.89
N VAL A 28 -12.71 3.99 -18.70
CA VAL A 28 -12.34 4.71 -17.47
C VAL A 28 -11.32 3.89 -16.69
N ILE A 29 -10.19 4.51 -16.33
CA ILE A 29 -9.21 3.93 -15.40
C ILE A 29 -9.45 4.52 -14.02
N HIS A 30 -9.75 3.66 -13.05
CA HIS A 30 -9.85 4.05 -11.65
C HIS A 30 -8.56 3.66 -10.92
N PHE A 31 -7.87 4.66 -10.37
CA PHE A 31 -6.78 4.45 -9.43
C PHE A 31 -7.35 4.54 -8.02
N VAL A 32 -7.18 3.48 -7.24
CA VAL A 32 -7.66 3.39 -5.86
C VAL A 32 -6.48 3.08 -4.96
N GLY A 33 -6.34 3.85 -3.89
CA GLY A 33 -5.30 3.68 -2.90
C GLY A 33 -5.53 4.60 -1.70
N SER A 34 -4.74 4.38 -0.66
CA SER A 34 -4.76 5.18 0.56
C SER A 34 -3.33 5.40 1.05
N ILE A 35 -3.04 6.61 1.51
CA ILE A 35 -1.84 6.89 2.31
C ILE A 35 -2.22 6.68 3.77
N VAL A 36 -1.63 5.67 4.40
CA VAL A 36 -1.87 5.33 5.81
C VAL A 36 -0.55 5.41 6.57
N GLU A 37 -0.63 5.68 7.86
CA GLU A 37 0.54 5.61 8.74
C GLU A 37 1.02 4.16 8.88
N SER A 38 2.33 3.96 8.98
CA SER A 38 2.90 2.63 9.12
C SER A 38 2.53 2.01 10.48
N PRO A 39 2.60 0.67 10.61
CA PRO A 39 2.65 0.04 11.92
C PRO A 39 3.85 0.56 12.73
N CYS A 40 3.80 0.36 14.03
CA CYS A 40 4.96 0.60 14.89
C CYS A 40 6.12 -0.33 14.50
N SER A 41 7.34 0.17 14.47
CA SER A 41 8.54 -0.65 14.32
C SER A 41 9.06 -1.09 15.69
N VAL A 42 9.65 -2.28 15.75
CA VAL A 42 10.35 -2.78 16.94
C VAL A 42 11.76 -3.15 16.52
N ASP A 43 12.74 -2.48 17.12
CA ASP A 43 14.17 -2.73 16.93
C ASP A 43 14.75 -3.36 18.20
N ILE A 44 15.64 -4.34 18.05
CA ILE A 44 16.28 -5.02 19.18
C ILE A 44 17.73 -4.56 19.28
N ALA A 45 18.04 -3.80 20.32
CA ALA A 45 19.38 -3.35 20.65
C ALA A 45 19.87 -4.06 21.92
N GLY A 46 20.71 -5.09 21.76
CA GLY A 46 21.21 -5.89 22.87
C GLY A 46 20.08 -6.62 23.60
N SER A 47 19.87 -6.31 24.88
CA SER A 47 18.81 -6.89 25.72
C SER A 47 17.56 -6.01 25.81
N THR A 48 17.37 -5.07 24.88
CA THR A 48 16.28 -4.10 24.91
C THR A 48 15.52 -4.09 23.58
N ALA A 49 14.19 -4.11 23.65
CA ALA A 49 13.30 -3.78 22.54
C ALA A 49 12.96 -2.28 22.54
N ASN A 50 13.26 -1.61 21.44
CA ASN A 50 12.91 -0.22 21.17
C ASN A 50 11.75 -0.18 20.19
N THR A 51 10.59 0.28 20.65
CA THR A 51 9.38 0.43 19.84
C THR A 51 9.24 1.88 19.39
N GLN A 52 8.92 2.09 18.12
CA GLN A 52 8.65 3.40 17.54
C GLN A 52 7.31 3.38 16.80
N CYS A 53 6.42 4.30 17.15
CA CYS A 53 5.11 4.45 16.53
C CYS A 53 4.97 5.85 15.95
N TYR A 54 4.58 5.94 14.69
CA TYR A 54 4.16 7.21 14.08
C TYR A 54 2.64 7.31 14.14
N ARG A 55 2.13 8.33 14.82
CA ARG A 55 0.69 8.63 14.90
C ARG A 55 0.40 10.12 14.83
N ASN A 56 -0.54 10.49 13.99
CA ASN A 56 -0.94 11.87 13.73
C ASN A 56 0.26 12.80 13.43
N GLY A 57 1.23 12.29 12.66
CA GLY A 57 2.47 13.01 12.34
C GLY A 57 3.45 13.19 13.52
N GLN A 58 3.20 12.57 14.67
CA GLN A 58 4.08 12.57 15.83
C GLN A 58 4.78 11.23 16.01
N HIS A 59 5.97 11.28 16.61
CA HIS A 59 6.78 10.10 16.92
C HIS A 59 6.66 9.75 18.41
N TYR A 60 6.24 8.52 18.70
CA TYR A 60 6.11 7.99 20.04
C TYR A 60 7.05 6.80 20.21
N GLN A 61 7.79 6.79 21.31
CA GLN A 61 8.80 5.79 21.59
C GLN A 61 8.46 5.02 22.86
N GLY A 62 8.80 3.74 22.89
CA GLY A 62 8.70 2.90 24.08
C GLY A 62 9.92 1.98 24.16
N GLN A 63 10.46 1.80 25.36
CA GLN A 63 11.63 0.95 25.58
C GLN A 63 11.31 -0.13 26.60
N GLN A 64 11.65 -1.38 26.29
CA GLN A 64 11.38 -2.53 27.16
C GLN A 64 12.60 -3.44 27.25
N THR A 65 13.05 -3.78 28.45
CA THR A 65 14.12 -4.76 28.64
C THR A 65 13.59 -6.18 28.44
N LEU A 66 14.23 -6.97 27.58
CA LEU A 66 13.81 -8.32 27.20
C LEU A 66 13.84 -9.30 28.38
N SER A 67 14.79 -9.15 29.32
CA SER A 67 14.88 -10.00 30.51
C SER A 67 13.73 -9.79 31.49
N HIS A 68 13.12 -8.60 31.47
CA HIS A 68 11.94 -8.25 32.26
C HIS A 68 10.68 -8.17 31.40
N PHE A 69 10.71 -8.77 30.21
CA PHE A 69 9.51 -9.06 29.45
C PHE A 69 8.80 -10.21 30.15
N ASP A 70 8.28 -9.88 31.32
CA ASP A 70 7.42 -10.77 32.10
C ASP A 70 6.24 -11.13 31.20
N VAL A 71 5.75 -12.36 31.33
CA VAL A 71 4.81 -13.01 30.38
C VAL A 71 3.46 -12.27 30.25
N SER A 72 3.31 -11.18 30.99
CA SER A 72 2.19 -10.25 30.98
C SER A 72 2.44 -9.15 29.97
N ARG A 73 1.95 -9.37 28.75
CA ARG A 73 1.57 -8.38 27.74
C ARG A 73 1.91 -6.91 28.04
N LYS A 74 2.70 -6.26 27.19
CA LYS A 74 3.04 -4.83 27.28
C LYS A 74 2.21 -4.00 26.30
N GLU A 75 1.89 -2.76 26.67
CA GLU A 75 1.17 -1.83 25.80
C GLU A 75 2.15 -1.14 24.83
N LEU A 76 1.71 -0.98 23.57
CA LEU A 76 2.37 -0.07 22.63
C LEU A 76 2.13 1.40 23.06
N PRO A 77 3.00 2.33 22.66
CA PRO A 77 2.75 3.76 22.84
C PRO A 77 1.33 4.16 22.42
N LEU A 78 0.71 5.07 23.18
CA LEU A 78 -0.69 5.51 23.00
C LEU A 78 -1.75 4.40 23.08
N ASN A 79 -1.43 3.22 23.64
CA ASN A 79 -2.33 2.07 23.68
C ASN A 79 -2.80 1.64 22.28
N LEU A 80 -1.96 1.77 21.25
CA LEU A 80 -2.27 1.37 19.87
C LEU A 80 -2.45 -0.14 19.68
N GLY A 81 -2.06 -0.91 20.69
CA GLY A 81 -2.01 -2.35 20.64
C GLY A 81 -1.15 -2.87 21.77
N THR A 82 -0.84 -4.15 21.70
CA THR A 82 -0.11 -4.84 22.74
C THR A 82 0.96 -5.75 22.16
N THR A 83 2.03 -5.94 22.91
CA THR A 83 3.12 -6.86 22.59
C THR A 83 3.20 -7.97 23.62
N GLU A 84 3.37 -9.19 23.14
CA GLU A 84 3.51 -10.40 23.95
C GLU A 84 4.75 -11.15 23.50
N MET A 85 5.51 -11.71 24.46
CA MET A 85 6.75 -12.43 24.16
C MET A 85 6.67 -13.84 24.71
N GLN A 86 7.03 -14.80 23.88
CA GLN A 86 7.11 -16.20 24.25
C GLN A 86 8.49 -16.77 23.91
N TRP A 87 9.17 -17.32 24.91
CA TRP A 87 10.42 -18.05 24.72
C TRP A 87 10.13 -19.37 23.99
N VAL A 88 10.94 -19.65 22.96
CA VAL A 88 10.81 -20.86 22.13
C VAL A 88 11.65 -21.99 22.70
N ASP A 89 12.74 -21.67 23.40
CA ASP A 89 13.65 -22.64 24.00
C ASP A 89 13.80 -22.47 25.53
N GLN A 90 14.13 -23.57 26.21
CA GLN A 90 14.30 -23.57 27.66
C GLN A 90 15.51 -22.74 28.14
N GLN A 91 16.50 -22.53 27.28
CA GLN A 91 17.68 -21.71 27.58
C GLN A 91 17.40 -20.20 27.40
N LYS A 92 16.20 -19.83 26.96
CA LYS A 92 15.74 -18.45 26.71
C LYS A 92 16.69 -17.67 25.79
N LYS A 93 17.10 -18.30 24.69
CA LYS A 93 17.96 -17.69 23.67
C LYS A 93 17.19 -17.21 22.45
N LEU A 94 15.99 -17.73 22.23
CA LEU A 94 15.10 -17.40 21.13
C LEU A 94 13.69 -17.13 21.65
N ALA A 95 13.10 -16.03 21.20
CA ALA A 95 11.73 -15.67 21.51
C ALA A 95 10.96 -15.27 20.26
N VAL A 96 9.66 -15.49 20.28
CA VAL A 96 8.70 -14.89 19.36
C VAL A 96 8.04 -13.72 20.06
N MET A 97 8.10 -12.54 19.44
CA MET A 97 7.35 -11.36 19.88
C MET A 97 6.13 -11.17 18.98
N THR A 98 4.95 -11.28 19.56
CA THR A 98 3.67 -11.07 18.87
C THR A 98 3.20 -9.65 19.13
N VAL A 99 2.89 -8.92 18.06
CA VAL A 99 2.35 -7.56 18.13
C VAL A 99 0.90 -7.59 17.64
N VAL A 100 -0.04 -7.16 18.48
CA VAL A 100 -1.47 -7.12 18.18
C VAL A 100 -1.95 -5.67 18.20
N TYR A 101 -2.36 -5.15 17.06
CA TYR A 101 -2.96 -3.82 16.95
C TYR A 101 -4.45 -3.85 17.33
N ARG A 102 -4.94 -2.74 17.91
CA ARG A 102 -6.36 -2.52 18.17
C ARG A 102 -7.07 -1.96 16.94
#